data_AF-A0A7Z0DB51-F1
#
_entry.id   AF-A0A7Z0DB51-F1
#
_cell.length_a   1.000
_cell.length_b   1.000
_cell.length_c   1.000
_cell.angle_alpha   90.00
_cell.angle_beta   90.00
_cell.angle_gamma   90.00
#
_symmetry.space_group_name_H-M   'P 1'
#
loop_
_entity.id
_entity.type
_entity.pdbx_description
1 polymer ?
#
loop_
_entity_poly.entity_id
_entity_poly.type
_entity_poly.pdbx_seq_one_letter_code
_entity_poly.pdbx_strand_id
1 'polypeptide(L)'
;MLEITLQYFDGCPNWEVIDRRLAEALDGRSDVRVAHQRVETADDAARLEFHGSPTVLVDGVDPFADEHTPVGLACRVFRTPAGLAGSPTVDQLRAAIGRAPTSAVTGLESPVGPLGGLPIACALAPTAGKQQLERWRAFDDDYLLEVERGEARLVVHYARTDDSARRLRDLVATESACCSFVDWQIDDDHADLRLVVTGTPEQLAGLSIG
;
A
#
# COMPACT_ATOMS: atom_id res chain seq x y z
N MET A 1 -1.89 0.08 24.54
CA MET A 1 -1.20 -1.21 24.72
C MET A 1 -0.72 -1.59 23.35
N LEU A 2 0.60 -1.73 23.18
CA LEU A 2 1.24 -2.04 21.91
C LEU A 2 1.02 -3.52 21.59
N GLU A 3 0.63 -3.84 20.37
CA GLU A 3 0.50 -5.23 19.92
C GLU A 3 1.68 -5.62 19.04
N ILE A 4 2.37 -6.68 19.40
CA ILE A 4 3.45 -7.25 18.59
C ILE A 4 3.03 -8.64 18.15
N THR A 5 3.08 -8.91 16.85
CA THR A 5 2.79 -10.24 16.28
C THR A 5 4.05 -10.82 15.65
N LEU A 6 4.50 -11.97 16.15
CA LEU A 6 5.58 -12.75 15.55
C LEU A 6 4.98 -13.79 14.61
N GLN A 7 5.13 -13.57 13.31
CA GLN A 7 4.73 -14.51 12.26
C GLN A 7 5.86 -15.47 11.91
N TYR A 8 5.56 -16.76 11.86
CA TYR A 8 6.55 -17.81 11.56
C TYR A 8 5.92 -19.05 10.92
N PHE A 9 6.77 -19.92 10.38
CA PHE A 9 6.40 -21.28 9.99
C PHE A 9 7.50 -22.25 10.42
N ASP A 10 7.15 -23.52 10.59
CA ASP A 10 8.06 -24.54 11.15
C ASP A 10 9.28 -24.85 10.28
N GLY A 11 9.30 -24.40 9.01
CA GLY A 11 10.42 -24.63 8.10
C GLY A 11 11.60 -23.65 8.22
N CYS A 12 11.55 -22.67 9.14
CA CYS A 12 12.64 -21.73 9.38
C CYS A 12 13.00 -21.61 10.87
N PRO A 13 14.13 -22.13 11.35
CA PRO A 13 14.48 -22.13 12.78
C PRO A 13 14.79 -20.73 13.35
N ASN A 14 14.88 -19.71 12.50
CA ASN A 14 15.26 -18.36 12.90
C ASN A 14 14.19 -17.66 13.76
N TRP A 15 12.95 -18.15 13.79
CA TRP A 15 11.89 -17.54 14.61
C TRP A 15 12.16 -17.69 16.12
N GLU A 16 12.78 -18.78 16.57
CA GLU A 16 13.14 -18.94 17.99
C GLU A 16 14.20 -17.90 18.42
N VAL A 17 15.10 -17.55 17.49
CA VAL A 17 16.14 -16.55 17.73
C VAL A 17 15.52 -15.16 17.86
N ILE A 18 14.57 -14.81 16.98
CA ILE A 18 13.89 -13.52 17.05
C ILE A 18 12.99 -13.44 18.29
N ASP A 19 12.33 -14.53 18.68
CA ASP A 19 11.45 -14.59 19.84
C ASP A 19 12.22 -14.28 21.13
N ARG A 20 13.37 -14.94 21.32
CA ARG A 20 14.26 -14.63 22.45
C ARG A 20 14.74 -13.18 22.44
N ARG A 21 15.09 -12.64 21.27
CA ARG A 21 15.55 -11.24 21.14
C ARG A 21 14.41 -10.24 21.35
N LEU A 22 13.17 -10.58 21.00
CA LEU A 22 11.97 -9.81 21.32
C LEU A 22 11.74 -9.79 22.83
N ALA A 23 11.84 -10.93 23.51
CA ALA A 23 11.73 -10.98 24.96
C ALA A 23 12.77 -10.09 25.65
N GLU A 24 14.03 -10.12 25.17
CA GLU A 24 15.10 -9.24 25.66
C GLU A 24 14.86 -7.77 25.34
N ALA A 25 14.31 -7.45 24.16
CA ALA A 25 13.98 -6.07 23.76
C ALA A 25 12.84 -5.48 24.60
N LEU A 26 11.92 -6.34 25.06
CA LEU A 26 10.72 -5.99 25.81
C LEU A 26 10.87 -6.13 27.33
N ASP A 27 12.05 -6.54 27.81
CA ASP A 27 12.30 -6.68 29.25
C ASP A 27 11.91 -5.40 30.01
N GLY A 28 11.04 -5.56 31.02
CA GLY A 28 10.50 -4.46 31.81
C GLY A 28 9.33 -3.67 31.18
N ARG A 29 8.85 -4.02 29.99
CA ARG A 29 7.68 -3.39 29.33
C ARG A 29 6.41 -4.19 29.60
N SER A 30 5.47 -3.64 30.37
CA SER A 30 4.15 -4.23 30.62
C SER A 30 3.05 -3.69 29.70
N ASP A 31 3.36 -2.67 28.90
CA ASP A 31 2.45 -2.02 27.97
C ASP A 31 2.37 -2.72 26.60
N VAL A 32 3.08 -3.85 26.43
CA VAL A 32 3.22 -4.58 25.18
C VAL A 32 2.66 -5.99 25.32
N ARG A 33 1.88 -6.44 24.33
CA ARG A 33 1.41 -7.81 24.20
C ARG A 33 2.07 -8.45 22.98
N VAL A 34 2.71 -9.61 23.17
CA VAL A 34 3.28 -10.39 22.07
C VAL A 34 2.37 -11.57 21.75
N ALA A 35 2.00 -11.72 20.49
CA ALA A 35 1.24 -12.84 19.95
C ALA A 35 2.07 -13.60 18.92
N HIS A 36 1.96 -14.92 18.92
CA HIS A 36 2.60 -15.79 17.94
C HIS A 36 1.58 -16.23 16.91
N GLN A 37 1.88 -16.00 15.63
CA GLN A 37 1.01 -16.38 14.52
C GLN A 37 1.75 -17.33 13.59
N ARG A 38 1.27 -18.58 13.53
CA ARG A 38 1.83 -19.57 12.61
C ARG A 38 1.20 -19.42 11.23
N VAL A 39 2.02 -19.41 10.19
CA VAL A 39 1.63 -19.37 8.77
C VAL A 39 1.93 -20.74 8.16
N GLU A 40 0.90 -21.53 7.89
CA GLU A 40 1.09 -22.95 7.53
C GLU A 40 1.04 -23.18 6.02
N THR A 41 0.31 -22.33 5.28
CA THR A 41 0.06 -22.52 3.85
C THR A 41 0.45 -21.31 3.02
N ALA A 42 0.60 -21.52 1.71
CA ALA A 42 0.82 -20.43 0.75
C ALA A 42 -0.39 -19.46 0.69
N ASP A 43 -1.60 -19.97 0.93
CA ASP A 43 -2.81 -19.13 1.02
C ASP A 43 -2.79 -18.24 2.27
N ASP A 44 -2.38 -18.80 3.43
CA ASP A 44 -2.15 -18.01 4.64
C ASP A 44 -1.09 -16.94 4.40
N ALA A 45 -0.01 -17.29 3.70
CA ALA A 45 1.05 -16.35 3.38
C ALA A 45 0.54 -15.20 2.48
N ALA A 46 -0.28 -15.50 1.47
CA ALA A 46 -0.90 -14.49 0.61
C ALA A 46 -1.85 -13.57 1.40
N ARG A 47 -2.74 -14.16 2.21
CA ARG A 47 -3.73 -13.42 2.99
C ARG A 47 -3.12 -12.51 4.06
N LEU A 48 -1.97 -12.89 4.59
CA LEU A 48 -1.25 -12.16 5.64
C LEU A 48 -0.13 -11.27 5.11
N GLU A 49 0.05 -11.20 3.79
CA GLU A 49 1.18 -10.51 3.15
C GLU A 49 2.52 -10.96 3.76
N PHE A 50 2.67 -12.27 3.95
CA PHE A 50 3.80 -12.87 4.63
C PHE A 50 5.01 -12.99 3.71
N HIS A 51 5.99 -12.12 3.89
CA HIS A 51 7.24 -12.08 3.11
C HIS A 51 8.35 -13.00 3.65
N GLY A 52 8.02 -13.91 4.58
CA GLY A 52 8.92 -14.93 5.09
C GLY A 52 9.11 -14.93 6.60
N SER A 53 9.69 -16.02 7.12
CA SER A 53 9.89 -16.25 8.54
C SER A 53 11.31 -15.89 9.00
N PRO A 54 11.46 -15.30 10.19
CA PRO A 54 10.41 -14.67 10.98
C PRO A 54 9.99 -13.31 10.43
N THR A 55 8.75 -12.88 10.69
CA THR A 55 8.28 -11.51 10.48
C THR A 55 7.72 -10.96 11.79
N VAL A 56 8.11 -9.73 12.14
CA VAL A 56 7.67 -9.05 13.36
C VAL A 56 6.76 -7.89 12.95
N LEU A 57 5.51 -7.95 13.34
CA LEU A 57 4.55 -6.86 13.15
C LEU A 57 4.44 -6.07 14.46
N VAL A 58 4.52 -4.75 14.38
CA VAL A 58 4.28 -3.81 15.47
C VAL A 58 3.01 -3.02 15.12
N ASP A 59 1.96 -3.20 15.91
CA ASP A 59 0.60 -2.74 15.62
C ASP A 59 0.15 -3.09 14.19
N GLY A 60 0.48 -4.31 13.75
CA GLY A 60 0.16 -4.82 12.42
C GLY A 60 1.12 -4.39 11.30
N VAL A 61 2.10 -3.54 11.56
CA VAL A 61 3.06 -3.03 10.55
C VAL A 61 4.42 -3.72 10.70
N ASP A 62 4.98 -4.24 9.61
CA ASP A 62 6.35 -4.78 9.59
C ASP A 62 7.40 -3.65 9.47
N PRO A 63 8.18 -3.34 10.52
CA PRO A 63 9.17 -2.27 10.49
C PRO A 63 10.44 -2.67 9.70
N PHE A 64 10.56 -3.93 9.29
CA PHE A 64 11.68 -4.44 8.50
C PHE A 64 11.29 -4.74 7.05
N ALA A 65 10.06 -4.40 6.64
CA ALA A 65 9.52 -4.67 5.33
C ALA A 65 10.48 -4.22 4.21
N ASP A 66 10.67 -5.11 3.23
CA ASP A 66 11.37 -4.81 1.99
C ASP A 66 10.39 -5.07 0.85
N GLU A 67 9.99 -3.99 0.17
CA GLU A 67 8.94 -3.96 -0.84
C GLU A 67 9.24 -4.80 -2.10
N HIS A 68 10.48 -5.28 -2.25
CA HIS A 68 10.90 -6.17 -3.34
C HIS A 68 10.87 -7.64 -2.96
N THR A 69 10.60 -7.97 -1.69
CA THR A 69 10.57 -9.37 -1.25
C THR A 69 9.22 -9.99 -1.63
N PRO A 70 9.19 -11.09 -2.40
CA PRO A 70 7.92 -11.74 -2.74
C PRO A 70 7.29 -12.37 -1.50
N VAL A 71 5.96 -12.46 -1.51
CA VAL A 71 5.20 -13.23 -0.51
C VAL A 71 5.54 -14.72 -0.66
N GLY A 72 5.74 -15.40 0.46
CA GLY A 72 5.94 -16.85 0.46
C GLY A 72 6.49 -17.43 1.75
N LEU A 73 6.40 -18.76 1.84
CA LEU A 73 7.00 -19.55 2.92
C LEU A 73 8.52 -19.69 2.70
N ALA A 74 9.24 -18.60 2.96
CA ALA A 74 10.69 -18.54 2.81
C ALA A 74 11.35 -18.05 4.11
N CYS A 75 12.62 -18.41 4.33
CA CYS A 75 13.37 -17.83 5.44
C CYS A 75 13.82 -16.42 5.09
N ARG A 76 13.47 -15.47 5.95
CA ARG A 76 13.82 -14.07 5.78
C ARG A 76 15.23 -13.79 6.28
N VAL A 77 15.88 -12.85 5.59
CA VAL A 77 17.22 -12.38 5.92
C VAL A 77 17.15 -10.89 6.27
N PHE A 78 17.80 -10.52 7.36
CA PHE A 78 17.85 -9.18 7.91
C PHE A 78 19.24 -8.59 7.73
N ARG A 79 19.30 -7.29 7.43
CA ARG A 79 20.55 -6.53 7.45
C ARG A 79 20.87 -6.13 8.89
N THR A 80 21.99 -6.62 9.41
CA THR A 80 22.50 -6.27 10.73
C THR A 80 23.87 -5.60 10.60
N PRO A 81 24.35 -4.90 11.64
CA PRO A 81 25.72 -4.35 11.65
C PRO A 81 26.82 -5.39 11.45
N ALA A 82 26.55 -6.66 11.78
CA ALA A 82 27.47 -7.79 11.57
C ALA A 82 27.33 -8.46 10.19
N GLY A 83 26.46 -7.94 9.32
CA GLY A 83 26.12 -8.51 8.02
C GLY A 83 24.71 -9.10 7.96
N LEU A 84 24.48 -9.96 6.97
CA LEU A 84 23.18 -10.61 6.78
C LEU A 84 22.97 -11.71 7.84
N ALA A 85 21.81 -11.70 8.49
CA ALA A 85 21.46 -12.69 9.52
C ALA A 85 19.99 -13.10 9.42
N GLY A 86 19.63 -14.26 9.96
CA GLY A 86 18.23 -14.73 10.03
C GLY A 86 17.34 -13.97 11.03
N SER A 87 17.88 -12.97 11.73
CA SER A 87 17.15 -12.20 12.74
C SER A 87 17.81 -10.82 12.96
N PRO A 88 17.02 -9.74 13.14
CA PRO A 88 17.52 -8.42 13.51
C PRO A 88 18.09 -8.43 14.94
N THR A 89 18.93 -7.45 15.26
CA THR A 89 19.50 -7.32 16.60
C THR A 89 18.48 -6.83 17.63
N VAL A 90 18.77 -7.03 18.91
CA VAL A 90 17.94 -6.52 20.02
C VAL A 90 17.79 -4.99 19.94
N ASP A 91 18.87 -4.29 19.59
CA ASP A 91 18.86 -2.84 19.42
C ASP A 91 17.95 -2.38 18.26
N GLN A 92 18.00 -3.09 17.12
CA GLN A 92 17.10 -2.85 15.99
C GLN A 92 15.63 -3.11 16.36
N LEU A 93 15.35 -4.16 17.14
CA LEU A 93 14.00 -4.43 17.66
C LEU A 93 13.53 -3.32 18.59
N ARG A 94 14.37 -2.88 19.55
CA ARG A 94 14.06 -1.77 20.46
C ARG A 94 13.77 -0.47 19.68
N ALA A 95 14.57 -0.16 18.67
CA ALA A 95 14.38 1.01 17.83
C ALA A 95 13.07 0.93 17.03
N ALA A 96 12.74 -0.23 16.45
CA ALA A 96 11.50 -0.44 15.72
C ALA A 96 10.27 -0.30 16.62
N ILE A 97 10.32 -0.90 17.81
CA ILE A 97 9.24 -0.86 18.82
C ILE A 97 9.07 0.55 19.41
N GLY A 98 10.17 1.28 19.60
CA GLY A 98 10.16 2.65 20.13
C GLY A 98 9.75 3.73 19.12
N ARG A 99 9.84 3.44 17.82
CA ARG A 99 9.51 4.37 16.72
C ARG A 99 8.07 4.20 16.21
N ALA A 100 7.37 3.14 16.62
CA ALA A 100 5.97 2.96 16.27
C ALA A 100 5.17 4.15 16.83
N PRO A 101 4.51 4.96 15.97
CA PRO A 101 3.61 5.98 16.45
C PRO A 101 2.48 5.25 17.16
N THR A 102 2.38 5.46 18.47
CA THR A 102 1.24 5.04 19.27
C THR A 102 -0.01 5.54 18.56
N SER A 103 -0.84 4.63 18.06
CA SER A 103 -2.22 4.96 17.66
C SER A 103 -2.99 5.37 18.91
N ALA A 104 -2.79 6.61 19.31
CA ALA A 104 -3.59 7.32 20.28
C ALA A 104 -4.23 8.49 19.54
N VAL A 105 -5.47 8.26 19.09
CA VAL A 105 -6.38 9.34 18.73
C VAL A 105 -6.62 10.14 20.01
N THR A 106 -6.00 11.31 20.14
CA THR A 106 -6.55 12.50 20.83
C THR A 106 -5.69 13.69 20.40
N GLY A 107 -6.36 14.69 19.81
CA GLY A 107 -5.72 15.83 19.18
C GLY A 107 -4.84 16.67 20.11
N LEU A 108 -3.77 17.19 19.53
CA LEU A 108 -3.37 18.57 19.71
C LEU A 108 -2.72 19.03 18.41
N GLU A 109 -3.09 20.24 18.04
CA GLU A 109 -2.95 20.83 16.73
C GLU A 109 -1.49 21.19 16.41
N SER A 110 -1.10 21.04 15.15
CA SER A 110 0.00 21.82 14.56
C SER A 110 -0.28 22.03 13.06
N PRO A 111 0.12 23.21 12.51
CA PRO A 111 -0.61 23.84 11.43
C PRO A 111 -0.05 23.38 10.09
N VAL A 112 -0.83 22.58 9.36
CA VAL A 112 -0.67 22.44 7.91
C VAL A 112 -1.88 23.12 7.27
N GLY A 113 -1.58 23.98 6.30
CA GLY A 113 -2.49 24.95 5.71
C GLY A 113 -3.72 24.36 4.99
N PRO A 114 -4.57 25.24 4.45
CA PRO A 114 -5.92 24.91 4.03
C PRO A 114 -5.93 24.25 2.65
N LEU A 115 -5.61 22.97 2.55
CA LEU A 115 -6.04 22.13 1.43
C LEU A 115 -6.42 20.76 1.97
N GLY A 116 -7.74 20.57 2.03
CA GLY A 116 -8.43 19.40 2.59
C GLY A 116 -8.17 18.12 1.81
N GLY A 117 -8.46 17.03 2.51
CA GLY A 117 -8.20 15.66 2.08
C GLY A 117 -8.73 15.31 0.70
N LEU A 118 -7.95 14.48 0.03
CA LEU A 118 -8.38 13.70 -1.13
C LEU A 118 -8.67 12.28 -0.65
N PRO A 119 -9.82 11.68 -1.04
CA PRO A 119 -10.16 10.32 -0.66
C PRO A 119 -9.24 9.31 -1.35
N ILE A 120 -8.95 8.24 -0.60
CA ILE A 120 -8.27 7.04 -1.05
C ILE A 120 -9.18 6.33 -2.06
N ALA A 121 -9.03 6.65 -3.33
CA ALA A 121 -9.45 5.77 -4.39
C ALA A 121 -8.20 5.01 -4.87
N CYS A 122 -8.16 3.71 -4.56
CA CYS A 122 -7.24 2.71 -5.14
C CYS A 122 -5.80 2.62 -4.62
N ALA A 123 -5.61 2.49 -3.30
CA ALA A 123 -4.39 1.86 -2.77
C ALA A 123 -4.75 0.72 -1.82
N LEU A 124 -5.08 -0.46 -2.38
CA LEU A 124 -4.98 -1.72 -1.63
C LEU A 124 -3.52 -2.23 -1.56
N ALA A 125 -2.55 -1.46 -2.07
CA ALA A 125 -1.15 -1.50 -1.65
C ALA A 125 -0.51 -0.11 -1.90
N PRO A 126 0.36 0.41 -1.01
CA PRO A 126 0.93 1.76 -1.10
C PRO A 126 1.80 2.03 -2.35
N THR A 127 2.25 0.98 -3.05
CA THR A 127 3.02 1.07 -4.31
C THR A 127 2.16 0.93 -5.57
N ALA A 128 1.01 0.25 -5.49
CA ALA A 128 0.09 0.10 -6.61
C ALA A 128 -0.54 1.45 -7.00
N GLY A 129 -0.89 2.28 -6.01
CA GLY A 129 -1.41 3.63 -6.25
C GLY A 129 -0.40 4.57 -6.89
N LYS A 130 0.89 4.48 -6.52
CA LYS A 130 1.95 5.29 -7.16
C LYS A 130 2.20 4.88 -8.60
N GLN A 131 2.35 3.58 -8.85
CA GLN A 131 2.60 3.09 -10.20
C GLN A 131 1.41 3.37 -11.13
N GLN A 132 0.19 3.25 -10.63
CA GLN A 132 -1.01 3.58 -11.39
C GLN A 132 -1.11 5.09 -11.68
N LEU A 133 -0.77 5.95 -10.70
CA LEU A 133 -0.70 7.40 -10.90
C LEU A 133 0.38 7.80 -11.93
N GLU A 134 1.54 7.16 -11.91
CA GLU A 134 2.60 7.38 -12.90
C GLU A 134 2.17 6.97 -14.30
N ARG A 135 1.39 5.88 -14.43
CA ARG A 135 0.85 5.43 -15.72
C ARG A 135 -0.21 6.40 -16.27
N TRP A 136 -1.11 6.90 -15.42
CA TRP A 136 -2.05 7.95 -15.80
C TRP A 136 -1.33 9.22 -16.23
N ARG A 137 -0.37 9.68 -15.43
CA ARG A 137 0.41 10.88 -15.73
C ARG A 137 1.23 10.76 -17.01
N ALA A 138 1.80 9.59 -17.30
CA ALA A 138 2.51 9.35 -18.56
C ALA A 138 1.54 9.32 -19.76
N PHE A 139 0.34 8.77 -19.58
CA PHE A 139 -0.68 8.78 -20.63
C PHE A 139 -1.19 10.20 -20.91
N ASP A 140 -1.40 10.99 -19.86
CA ASP A 140 -1.81 12.38 -19.98
C ASP A 140 -0.73 13.22 -20.68
N ASP A 141 0.55 13.02 -20.36
CA ASP A 141 1.68 13.70 -21.03
C ASP A 141 1.73 13.40 -22.54
N ASP A 142 1.49 12.14 -22.92
CA ASP A 142 1.53 11.71 -24.33
C ASP A 142 0.29 12.13 -25.13
N TYR A 143 -0.90 12.15 -24.52
CA TYR A 143 -2.16 12.16 -25.27
C TYR A 143 -3.21 13.19 -24.83
N LEU A 144 -3.06 13.88 -23.69
CA LEU A 144 -4.09 14.80 -23.20
C LEU A 144 -4.28 16.02 -24.12
N LEU A 145 -5.52 16.29 -24.50
CA LEU A 145 -5.92 17.47 -25.27
C LEU A 145 -6.64 18.49 -24.39
N GLU A 146 -7.65 18.05 -23.64
CA GLU A 146 -8.52 18.92 -22.85
C GLU A 146 -9.17 18.16 -21.68
N VAL A 147 -9.44 18.86 -20.59
CA VAL A 147 -10.17 18.34 -19.42
C VAL A 147 -11.37 19.24 -19.16
N GLU A 148 -12.58 18.69 -19.29
CA GLU A 148 -13.83 19.34 -18.93
C GLU A 148 -14.34 18.79 -17.59
N ARG A 149 -14.39 19.64 -16.56
CA ARG A 149 -14.89 19.28 -15.23
C ARG A 149 -16.27 19.91 -15.00
N GLY A 150 -17.31 19.08 -14.95
CA GLY A 150 -18.67 19.47 -14.58
C GLY A 150 -19.06 19.00 -13.18
N GLU A 151 -20.24 19.41 -12.70
CA GLU A 151 -20.70 19.10 -11.33
C GLU A 151 -20.93 17.60 -11.08
N ALA A 152 -21.31 16.84 -12.10
CA ALA A 152 -21.58 15.40 -11.98
C ALA A 152 -20.91 14.58 -13.10
N ARG A 153 -20.00 15.20 -13.85
CA ARG A 153 -19.37 14.59 -15.02
C ARG A 153 -17.97 15.16 -15.24
N LEU A 154 -16.99 14.28 -15.39
CA LEU A 154 -15.65 14.58 -15.86
C LEU A 154 -15.53 14.05 -17.30
N VAL A 155 -15.09 14.89 -18.24
CA VAL A 155 -14.79 14.47 -19.60
C VAL A 155 -13.33 14.82 -19.89
N VAL A 156 -12.54 13.83 -20.28
CA VAL A 156 -11.13 14.01 -20.64
C VAL A 156 -10.95 13.64 -22.10
N HIS A 157 -10.41 14.57 -22.86
CA HIS A 157 -10.19 14.46 -24.30
C HIS A 157 -8.75 14.07 -24.56
N TYR A 158 -8.56 13.00 -25.33
CA TYR A 158 -7.25 12.51 -25.72
C TYR A 158 -7.10 12.44 -27.24
N ALA A 159 -5.86 12.60 -27.70
CA ALA A 159 -5.51 12.39 -29.10
C ALA A 159 -5.86 10.94 -29.51
N ARG A 160 -6.65 10.78 -30.57
CA ARG A 160 -7.09 9.46 -31.04
C ARG A 160 -6.02 8.79 -31.89
N THR A 161 -5.41 7.74 -31.35
CA THR A 161 -4.48 6.83 -32.03
C THR A 161 -4.78 5.39 -31.62
N ASP A 162 -4.29 4.41 -32.37
CA ASP A 162 -4.40 2.99 -31.99
C ASP A 162 -3.68 2.68 -30.66
N ASP A 163 -2.60 3.40 -30.34
CA ASP A 163 -1.89 3.26 -29.07
C ASP A 163 -2.68 3.87 -27.92
N SER A 164 -3.21 5.08 -28.09
CA SER A 164 -3.96 5.77 -27.04
C SER A 164 -5.28 5.05 -26.71
N ALA A 165 -5.98 4.53 -27.71
CA ALA A 165 -7.23 3.77 -27.50
C ALA A 165 -6.99 2.43 -26.78
N ARG A 166 -5.84 1.79 -26.99
CA ARG A 166 -5.47 0.55 -26.29
C ARG A 166 -5.03 0.83 -24.85
N ARG A 167 -4.14 1.82 -24.66
CA ARG A 167 -3.64 2.21 -23.33
C ARG A 167 -4.75 2.76 -22.43
N LEU A 168 -5.66 3.58 -22.97
CA LEU A 168 -6.78 4.12 -22.19
C LEU A 168 -7.71 2.99 -21.70
N ARG A 169 -8.02 2.00 -22.55
CA ARG A 169 -8.84 0.85 -22.14
C ARG A 169 -8.20 0.05 -21.01
N ASP A 170 -6.89 -0.13 -21.03
CA ASP A 170 -6.15 -0.84 -19.97
C ASP A 170 -6.15 -0.05 -18.65
N LEU A 171 -5.94 1.28 -18.73
CA LEU A 171 -6.02 2.17 -17.58
C LEU A 171 -7.43 2.17 -16.97
N VAL A 172 -8.47 2.33 -17.78
CA VAL A 172 -9.87 2.33 -17.33
C VAL A 172 -10.33 0.97 -16.83
N ALA A 173 -9.87 -0.15 -17.41
CA ALA A 173 -10.18 -1.48 -16.89
C ALA A 173 -9.63 -1.68 -15.47
N THR A 174 -8.43 -1.15 -15.21
CA THR A 174 -7.83 -1.16 -13.87
C THR A 174 -8.59 -0.23 -12.92
N GLU A 175 -8.90 0.99 -13.35
CA GLU A 175 -9.62 1.95 -12.50
C GLU A 175 -11.05 1.52 -12.21
N SER A 176 -11.84 1.08 -13.20
CA SER A 176 -13.24 0.66 -13.00
C SER A 176 -13.38 -0.55 -12.08
N ALA A 177 -12.36 -1.40 -11.99
CA ALA A 177 -12.32 -2.50 -11.04
C ALA A 177 -12.16 -2.02 -9.58
N CYS A 178 -11.54 -0.86 -9.36
CA CYS A 178 -11.26 -0.33 -8.03
C CYS A 178 -12.14 0.89 -7.65
N CYS A 179 -12.62 1.64 -8.64
CA CYS A 179 -13.51 2.80 -8.58
C CYS A 179 -14.88 2.49 -9.19
N SER A 180 -15.47 1.34 -8.84
CA SER A 180 -16.78 0.91 -9.37
C SER A 180 -17.96 1.78 -8.90
N PHE A 181 -17.70 2.80 -8.07
CA PHE A 181 -18.68 3.72 -7.52
C PHE A 181 -19.02 4.90 -8.46
N VAL A 182 -18.23 5.11 -9.51
CA VAL A 182 -18.52 6.01 -10.62
C VAL A 182 -18.67 5.23 -11.91
N ASP A 183 -19.42 5.79 -12.86
CA ASP A 183 -19.62 5.19 -14.18
C ASP A 183 -18.48 5.63 -15.11
N TRP A 184 -17.75 4.66 -15.66
CA TRP A 184 -16.63 4.88 -16.57
C TRP A 184 -17.04 4.50 -17.98
N GLN A 185 -16.98 5.45 -18.91
CA GLN A 185 -17.25 5.21 -20.31
C GLN A 185 -16.11 5.77 -21.17
N ILE A 186 -15.67 4.98 -22.14
CA ILE A 186 -14.78 5.46 -23.20
C ILE A 186 -15.65 5.66 -24.43
N ASP A 187 -15.73 6.90 -24.90
CA ASP A 187 -16.36 7.23 -26.16
C ASP A 187 -15.27 7.36 -27.24
N ASP A 188 -15.32 6.44 -28.21
CA ASP A 188 -14.45 6.43 -29.38
C ASP A 188 -15.20 6.69 -30.70
N ASP A 189 -16.45 7.18 -30.63
CA ASP A 189 -17.23 7.57 -31.81
C ASP A 189 -16.81 8.95 -32.33
N HIS A 190 -16.20 9.77 -31.47
CA HIS A 190 -15.73 11.11 -31.80
C HIS A 190 -14.36 11.15 -32.51
N ALA A 191 -14.03 12.33 -33.07
CA ALA A 191 -12.74 12.58 -33.73
C ALA A 191 -11.56 12.45 -32.74
N ASP A 192 -11.81 12.83 -31.49
CA ASP A 192 -10.96 12.65 -30.32
C ASP A 192 -11.46 11.48 -29.45
N LEU A 193 -10.56 10.87 -28.69
CA LEU A 193 -10.89 9.77 -27.77
C LEU A 193 -11.32 10.36 -26.43
N ARG A 194 -12.52 10.06 -25.93
CA ARG A 194 -13.04 10.68 -24.70
C ARG A 194 -13.18 9.66 -23.57
N LEU A 195 -12.61 9.99 -22.43
CA LEU A 195 -12.96 9.36 -21.17
C LEU A 195 -14.06 10.16 -20.50
N VAL A 196 -15.22 9.54 -20.30
CA VAL A 196 -16.34 10.11 -19.56
C VAL A 196 -16.45 9.39 -18.23
N VAL A 197 -16.35 10.14 -17.13
CA VAL A 197 -16.60 9.62 -15.79
C VAL A 197 -17.79 10.34 -15.18
N THR A 198 -18.82 9.60 -14.77
CA THR A 198 -20.06 10.15 -14.20
C THR A 198 -20.19 9.73 -12.74
N GLY A 199 -20.45 10.69 -11.85
CA GLY A 199 -20.55 10.47 -10.42
C GLY A 199 -21.01 11.72 -9.67
N THR A 200 -21.11 11.66 -8.34
CA THR A 200 -21.34 12.86 -7.53
C THR A 200 -20.09 13.74 -7.51
N PRO A 201 -20.21 15.06 -7.26
CA PRO A 201 -19.05 15.95 -7.17
C PRO A 201 -18.01 15.49 -6.13
N GLU A 202 -18.47 14.90 -5.02
CA GLU A 202 -17.59 14.33 -3.98
C GLU A 202 -16.84 13.09 -4.47
N GLN A 203 -17.48 12.24 -5.28
CA GLN A 203 -16.85 11.06 -5.88
C GLN A 203 -15.85 11.47 -6.97
N LEU A 204 -16.19 12.46 -7.79
CA LEU A 204 -15.34 12.97 -8.86
C LEU A 204 -14.14 13.75 -8.33
N ALA A 205 -14.29 14.48 -7.22
CA ALA A 205 -13.19 15.16 -6.55
C ALA A 205 -12.10 14.18 -6.07
N GLY A 206 -12.44 12.92 -5.87
CA GLY A 206 -11.51 11.85 -5.50
C GLY A 206 -10.69 11.24 -6.63
N LEU A 207 -10.99 11.57 -7.88
CA LEU A 207 -10.29 11.01 -9.04
C LEU A 207 -9.05 11.83 -9.36
N SER A 208 -7.90 11.15 -9.48
CA SER A 208 -6.62 11.78 -9.87
C SER A 208 -6.38 11.65 -11.39
N ILE A 209 -7.38 12.05 -12.19
CA ILE A 209 -7.36 11.93 -13.65
C ILE A 209 -7.45 13.34 -14.26
N GLY A 210 -6.55 13.68 -15.17
CA GLY A 210 -6.50 14.98 -15.85
C GLY A 210 -5.80 16.08 -15.05
#